data_AF-A0A1Q7A947-F1
#
_entry.id   AF-A0A1Q7A947-F1
#
_cell.length_a   1.000
_cell.length_b   1.000
_cell.length_c   1.000
_cell.angle_alpha   90.00
_cell.angle_beta   90.00
_cell.angle_gamma   90.00
#
_symmetry.space_group_name_H-M   'P 1'
#
loop_
_entity.id
_entity.type
_entity.pdbx_description
1 polymer ?
#
loop_
_entity_poly.entity_id
_entity_poly.type
_entity_poly.pdbx_seq_one_letter_code
_entity_poly.pdbx_strand_id
1 'polypeptide(L)'
;MDCPLRRGAWYRVVELTPGDTVLEVNSRLLRVPRAFLQILPLRPPMWSLIRRRPDEAAPTSEDGRYAVCPSCCERSPVVDSAPTLRCRRCGAVFAIAWSDSPWRAFEVLPGRPQPGRLARARAVALRALATAFGLRA
;
A
#
# COMPACT_ATOMS: atom_id res chain seq x y z
N MET A 1 -8.58 -20.53 3.12
CA MET A 1 -8.55 -19.58 4.25
C MET A 1 -8.96 -18.23 3.68
N ASP A 2 -10.22 -17.85 3.89
CA ASP A 2 -10.77 -16.62 3.30
C ASP A 2 -10.23 -15.42 4.07
N CYS A 3 -9.15 -14.85 3.54
CA CYS A 3 -8.57 -13.63 4.06
C CYS A 3 -9.31 -12.44 3.42
N PRO A 4 -10.04 -11.59 4.17
CA PRO A 4 -10.76 -10.45 3.60
C PRO A 4 -9.82 -9.34 3.11
N LEU A 5 -8.50 -9.53 3.22
CA LEU A 5 -7.51 -8.61 2.68
C LEU A 5 -7.52 -8.65 1.15
N ARG A 6 -7.67 -7.48 0.56
CA ARG A 6 -7.46 -7.29 -0.87
C ARG A 6 -5.96 -7.18 -1.11
N ARG A 7 -5.43 -8.07 -1.94
CA ARG A 7 -4.02 -8.00 -2.38
C ARG A 7 -3.73 -6.63 -3.01
N GLY A 8 -2.64 -6.00 -2.58
CA GLY A 8 -2.22 -4.66 -3.00
C GLY A 8 -2.90 -3.48 -2.29
N ALA A 9 -3.91 -3.72 -1.45
CA ALA A 9 -4.54 -2.68 -0.65
C ALA A 9 -3.72 -2.34 0.60
N TRP A 10 -3.87 -1.11 1.08
CA TRP A 10 -3.18 -0.60 2.26
C TRP A 10 -4.14 -0.46 3.43
N TYR A 11 -3.84 -1.15 4.53
CA TYR A 11 -4.64 -1.14 5.75
C TYR A 11 -3.90 -0.45 6.89
N ARG A 12 -4.65 0.15 7.81
CA ARG A 12 -4.05 0.77 9.00
C ARG A 12 -3.62 -0.34 9.95
N VAL A 13 -2.36 -0.29 10.37
CA VAL A 13 -1.85 -1.12 11.45
C VAL A 13 -2.29 -0.53 12.79
N VAL A 14 -2.99 -1.32 13.58
CA VAL A 14 -3.42 -0.99 14.95
C VAL A 14 -2.43 -1.56 15.97
N GLU A 15 -1.95 -2.78 15.73
CA GLU A 15 -0.95 -3.44 16.56
C GLU A 15 0.08 -4.12 15.66
N LEU A 16 1.37 -4.04 16.03
CA LEU A 16 2.47 -4.67 15.31
C LEU A 16 3.37 -5.42 16.30
N THR A 17 3.47 -6.73 16.10
CA THR A 17 4.38 -7.61 16.83
C THR A 17 5.33 -8.31 15.84
N PRO A 18 6.37 -9.02 16.32
CA PRO A 18 7.24 -9.78 15.43
C PRO A 18 6.51 -10.87 14.62
N GLY A 19 5.48 -11.51 15.18
CA GLY A 19 4.76 -12.62 14.54
C GLY A 19 3.46 -12.21 13.86
N ASP A 20 2.71 -11.30 14.48
CA ASP A 20 1.37 -10.89 14.06
C ASP A 20 1.22 -9.39 13.89
N THR A 21 0.25 -9.01 13.05
CA THR A 21 -0.22 -7.65 12.89
C THR A 21 -1.73 -7.62 13.07
N VAL A 22 -2.25 -6.62 13.78
CA VAL A 22 -3.70 -6.32 13.82
C VAL A 22 -3.97 -5.15 12.88
N LEU A 23 -4.80 -5.41 11.88
CA LEU A 23 -5.18 -4.46 10.85
C LEU A 23 -6.62 -3.98 11.05
N GLU A 24 -6.87 -2.71 10.77
CA GLU A 24 -8.23 -2.20 10.60
C GLU A 24 -8.66 -2.39 9.14
N VAL A 25 -9.65 -3.26 8.92
CA VAL A 25 -10.19 -3.66 7.61
C VAL A 25 -11.70 -3.46 7.62
N ASN A 26 -12.22 -2.51 6.83
CA ASN A 26 -13.66 -2.19 6.79
C ASN A 26 -14.26 -2.00 8.19
N SER A 27 -13.59 -1.20 9.03
CA SER A 27 -13.98 -0.92 10.43
C SER A 27 -13.97 -2.14 11.37
N ARG A 28 -13.31 -3.24 10.98
CA ARG A 28 -13.11 -4.43 11.82
C ARG A 28 -11.63 -4.66 12.06
N LEU A 29 -11.29 -5.22 13.22
CA LEU A 29 -9.92 -5.64 13.54
C LEU A 29 -9.68 -7.05 13.01
N LEU A 30 -8.62 -7.22 12.23
CA LEU A 30 -8.21 -8.50 11.67
C LEU A 30 -6.75 -8.80 12.02
N ARG A 31 -6.51 -9.94 12.66
CA ARG A 31 -5.17 -10.44 12.93
C ARG A 31 -4.63 -11.20 11.72
N VAL A 32 -3.44 -10.83 11.27
CA VAL A 32 -2.78 -11.43 10.11
C VAL A 32 -1.29 -11.63 10.42
N PRO A 33 -0.70 -12.79 10.05
CA PRO A 33 0.73 -13.01 10.24
C PRO A 33 1.56 -11.93 9.54
N ARG A 34 2.54 -11.39 10.26
CA ARG A 34 3.42 -10.31 9.79
C ARG A 34 4.15 -10.68 8.50
N ALA A 35 4.46 -11.97 8.31
CA ALA A 35 5.17 -12.49 7.15
C ALA A 35 4.43 -12.27 5.81
N PHE A 36 3.10 -12.07 5.84
CA PHE A 36 2.30 -11.86 4.63
C PHE A 36 2.13 -10.38 4.25
N LEU A 37 2.71 -9.45 5.03
CA LEU A 37 2.47 -8.02 4.89
C LEU A 37 3.76 -7.25 4.59
N GLN A 38 3.66 -6.27 3.69
CA GLN A 38 4.60 -5.16 3.62
C GLN A 38 4.11 -4.07 4.57
N ILE A 39 4.97 -3.58 5.46
CA ILE A 39 4.61 -2.54 6.43
C ILE A 39 5.37 -1.26 6.09
N LEU A 40 4.62 -0.18 5.87
CA LEU A 40 5.16 1.16 5.63
C LEU A 40 4.69 2.11 6.75
N PRO A 41 5.51 3.11 7.11
CA PRO A 41 5.16 4.08 8.16
C PRO A 41 4.09 5.09 7.72
N LEU A 42 3.81 5.17 6.43
CA LEU A 42 2.72 5.93 5.85
C LEU A 42 2.16 5.19 4.64
N ARG A 43 0.90 5.50 4.32
CA ARG A 43 0.27 4.97 3.12
C ARG A 43 0.85 5.71 1.91
N PRO A 44 1.47 5.01 0.93
CA PRO A 44 1.97 5.66 -0.27
C PRO A 44 0.82 6.34 -1.02
N PRO A 45 0.95 7.61 -1.45
CA PRO A 45 -0.02 8.28 -2.31
C PRO A 45 0.12 7.82 -3.77
N MET A 46 0.25 6.52 -4.00
CA MET A 46 0.39 5.94 -5.33
C MET A 46 -0.29 4.59 -5.43
N TRP A 47 -0.63 4.22 -6.66
CA TRP A 47 -1.29 2.95 -6.97
C TRP A 47 -0.35 1.77 -6.73
N SER A 48 -0.82 0.76 -6.00
CA SER A 48 -0.10 -0.51 -5.89
C SER A 48 -0.32 -1.33 -7.15
N LEU A 49 0.75 -1.74 -7.84
CA LEU A 49 0.67 -2.61 -9.01
C LEU A 49 0.80 -4.08 -8.63
N ILE A 50 -0.16 -4.90 -9.05
CA ILE A 50 -0.27 -6.30 -8.70
C ILE A 50 -0.36 -7.14 -9.96
N ARG A 51 0.45 -8.19 -10.05
CA ARG A 51 0.25 -9.25 -11.05
C ARG A 51 -0.95 -10.10 -10.63
N ARG A 52 -1.97 -10.16 -11.48
CA ARG A 52 -3.16 -10.99 -11.27
C ARG A 52 -2.74 -12.46 -11.19
N ARG A 53 -3.31 -13.21 -10.23
CA ARG A 53 -3.19 -14.67 -10.24
C ARG A 53 -4.16 -15.28 -11.26
N PRO A 54 -3.89 -16.45 -11.85
CA PRO A 54 -4.79 -17.05 -12.84
C PRO A 54 -6.23 -17.24 -12.35
N ASP A 55 -6.40 -17.50 -11.05
CA ASP A 55 -7.67 -17.75 -10.36
C ASP A 55 -8.35 -16.48 -9.80
N GLU A 56 -7.73 -15.31 -9.95
CA GLU A 56 -8.22 -14.07 -9.34
C GLU A 56 -9.18 -13.31 -10.26
N ALA A 57 -10.42 -13.12 -9.80
CA ALA A 57 -11.42 -12.24 -10.44
C ALA A 57 -11.10 -10.75 -10.20
N ALA A 58 -9.99 -10.27 -10.75
CA ALA A 58 -9.60 -8.86 -10.77
C ALA A 58 -9.62 -8.31 -12.21
N PRO A 59 -9.98 -7.01 -12.40
CA PRO A 59 -9.78 -6.37 -13.69
C PRO A 59 -8.29 -6.41 -14.04
N THR A 60 -7.94 -6.57 -15.31
CA THR A 60 -6.54 -6.67 -15.71
C THR A 60 -6.27 -5.87 -16.97
N SER A 61 -5.05 -5.34 -17.09
CA SER A 61 -4.47 -4.95 -18.38
C SER A 61 -4.11 -6.20 -19.20
N GLU A 62 -3.71 -6.00 -20.45
CA GLU A 62 -3.23 -7.07 -21.36
C GLU A 62 -2.08 -7.86 -20.72
N ASP A 63 -1.19 -7.18 -20.00
CA ASP A 63 -0.05 -7.75 -19.28
C ASP A 63 -0.39 -8.52 -17.99
N GLY A 64 -1.67 -8.76 -17.70
CA GLY A 64 -2.05 -9.50 -16.49
C GLY A 64 -1.89 -8.69 -15.19
N ARG A 65 -1.82 -7.35 -15.27
CA ARG A 65 -1.60 -6.47 -14.10
C ARG A 65 -2.83 -5.63 -13.77
N TYR A 66 -2.96 -5.30 -12.49
CA TYR A 66 -3.98 -4.37 -12.00
C TYR A 66 -3.41 -3.42 -10.96
N ALA A 67 -4.05 -2.27 -10.83
CA ALA A 67 -3.71 -1.24 -9.86
C ALA A 67 -4.73 -1.24 -8.71
N VAL A 68 -4.26 -0.97 -7.49
CA VAL A 68 -5.12 -0.77 -6.31
C VAL A 68 -5.01 0.66 -5.80
N CYS A 69 -6.16 1.33 -5.69
CA CYS A 69 -6.22 2.73 -5.31
C CYS A 69 -5.72 2.91 -3.86
N PRO A 70 -4.77 3.83 -3.60
CA PRO A 70 -4.29 4.07 -2.24
C PRO A 70 -5.35 4.71 -1.35
N SER A 71 -6.35 5.41 -1.89
CA SER A 71 -7.38 6.05 -1.06
C SER A 71 -8.47 5.07 -0.63
N CYS A 72 -9.12 4.41 -1.60
CA CYS A 72 -10.35 3.63 -1.36
C CYS A 72 -10.22 2.12 -1.64
N CYS A 73 -9.02 1.63 -1.95
CA CYS A 73 -8.74 0.22 -2.27
C CYS A 73 -9.45 -0.32 -3.53
N GLU A 74 -10.02 0.56 -4.35
CA GLU A 74 -10.65 0.19 -5.63
C GLU A 74 -9.62 -0.42 -6.59
N ARG A 75 -10.01 -1.48 -7.30
CA ARG A 75 -9.17 -2.11 -8.32
C ARG A 75 -9.44 -1.46 -9.67
N SER A 76 -8.39 -1.20 -10.42
CA SER A 76 -8.48 -0.67 -11.78
C SER A 76 -7.56 -1.44 -12.71
N PRO A 77 -7.95 -1.67 -13.97
CA PRO A 77 -6.97 -2.03 -14.97
C PRO A 77 -5.91 -0.91 -15.05
N VAL A 78 -4.67 -1.31 -15.32
CA VAL A 78 -3.57 -0.37 -15.57
C VAL A 78 -3.58 -0.04 -17.05
N VAL A 79 -3.30 1.21 -17.40
CA VAL A 79 -2.96 1.58 -18.77
C VAL A 79 -1.44 1.67 -18.82
N ASP A 80 -0.82 0.89 -19.69
CA ASP A 80 0.63 0.91 -19.83
C ASP A 80 1.10 2.31 -20.25
N SER A 81 2.29 2.70 -19.80
CA SER A 81 2.94 4.01 -20.00
C SER A 81 2.34 5.23 -19.27
N ALA A 82 1.17 5.15 -18.64
CA ALA A 82 0.62 6.29 -17.90
C ALA A 82 1.38 6.56 -16.58
N PRO A 83 1.82 7.82 -16.30
CA PRO A 83 2.49 8.14 -15.04
C PRO A 83 1.52 8.29 -13.86
N THR A 84 0.24 8.54 -14.14
CA THR A 84 -0.82 8.72 -13.14
C THR A 84 -2.10 8.01 -13.56
N LEU A 85 -2.98 7.72 -12.60
CA LEU A 85 -4.28 7.12 -12.85
C LEU A 85 -5.34 7.73 -11.94
N ARG A 86 -6.51 8.03 -12.51
CA ARG A 86 -7.69 8.52 -11.79
C ARG A 86 -8.52 7.34 -11.28
N CYS A 87 -8.86 7.36 -10.00
CA CYS A 87 -9.72 6.34 -9.41
C CYS A 87 -11.17 6.52 -9.86
N ARG A 88 -11.79 5.46 -10.39
CA ARG A 88 -13.19 5.46 -10.82
C ARG A 88 -14.19 5.57 -9.66
N ARG A 89 -13.80 5.17 -8.45
CA ARG A 89 -14.66 5.20 -7.26
C ARG A 89 -14.56 6.50 -6.48
N CYS A 90 -13.35 6.93 -6.09
CA CYS A 90 -13.18 8.15 -5.28
C CYS A 90 -12.77 9.39 -6.08
N GLY A 91 -12.53 9.26 -7.40
CA GLY A 91 -12.21 10.38 -8.28
C GLY A 91 -10.80 10.95 -8.14
N ALA A 92 -10.04 10.58 -7.10
CA ALA A 92 -8.68 11.07 -6.85
C ALA A 92 -7.66 10.55 -7.88
N VAL A 93 -6.64 11.35 -8.15
CA VAL A 93 -5.55 11.05 -9.08
C VAL A 93 -4.28 10.79 -8.29
N PHE A 94 -3.59 9.69 -8.61
CA PHE A 94 -2.34 9.31 -7.96
C PHE A 94 -1.33 8.82 -9.00
N ALA A 95 -0.05 8.90 -8.66
CA ALA A 95 1.01 8.30 -9.46
C ALA A 95 0.88 6.77 -9.51
N ILE A 96 1.34 6.15 -10.60
CA ILE A 96 1.41 4.69 -10.72
C ILE A 96 2.80 4.22 -10.26
N ALA A 97 2.84 3.32 -9.26
CA ALA A 97 4.07 2.79 -8.69
C ALA A 97 4.63 1.62 -9.52
N TRP A 98 5.51 1.87 -10.48
CA TRP A 98 6.26 0.79 -11.15
C TRP A 98 7.35 0.22 -10.22
N SER A 99 7.84 -1.00 -10.51
CA SER A 99 8.58 -1.90 -9.60
C SER A 99 9.79 -1.31 -8.86
N ASP A 100 10.40 -0.24 -9.38
CA ASP A 100 11.56 0.44 -8.78
C ASP A 100 11.16 1.57 -7.82
N SER A 101 9.96 1.44 -7.24
CA SER A 101 9.37 2.51 -6.47
C SER A 101 10.21 2.85 -5.23
N PRO A 102 10.52 4.14 -5.00
CA PRO A 102 11.35 4.58 -3.87
C PRO A 102 10.76 4.22 -2.50
N TRP A 103 9.51 3.75 -2.46
CA TRP A 103 8.81 3.31 -1.26
C TRP A 103 9.40 2.10 -0.57
N ARG A 104 10.14 1.24 -1.28
CA ARG A 104 10.79 0.07 -0.66
C ARG A 104 11.80 0.49 0.41
N ALA A 105 12.38 1.69 0.30
CA ALA A 105 13.30 2.23 1.30
C ALA A 105 12.65 2.49 2.67
N PHE A 106 11.32 2.58 2.74
CA PHE A 106 10.58 2.84 3.97
C PHE A 106 9.95 1.59 4.58
N GLU A 107 10.28 0.40 4.07
CA GLU A 107 9.80 -0.86 4.64
C GLU A 107 10.25 -1.03 6.09
N VAL A 108 9.28 -1.17 7.00
CA VAL A 108 9.53 -1.43 8.42
C VAL A 108 9.83 -2.92 8.57
N LEU A 109 11.10 -3.24 8.76
CA LEU A 109 11.60 -4.61 8.99
C LEU A 109 10.99 -5.26 10.24
N PRO A 110 10.96 -6.61 10.31
CA PRO A 110 10.38 -7.34 11.44
C PRO A 110 11.03 -7.01 12.81
N GLY A 111 10.22 -7.07 13.87
CA GLY A 111 10.61 -6.84 15.27
C GLY A 111 9.57 -6.02 16.05
N ARG A 112 9.65 -6.03 17.39
CA ARG A 112 8.85 -5.12 18.22
C ARG A 112 9.39 -3.71 17.99
N PRO A 113 8.62 -2.77 17.40
CA PRO A 113 9.10 -1.41 17.28
C PRO A 113 9.28 -0.84 18.69
N GLN A 114 10.44 -0.24 18.96
CA GLN A 114 10.57 0.61 20.14
C GLN A 114 9.47 1.68 20.11
N PRO A 115 8.94 2.10 21.27
CA PRO A 115 8.03 3.22 21.34
C PRO A 115 8.57 4.41 20.53
N GLY A 116 7.74 4.98 19.66
CA GLY A 116 8.15 6.10 18.80
C GLY A 116 8.91 5.75 17.52
N ARG A 117 9.37 4.51 17.30
CA ARG A 117 10.07 4.12 16.05
C ARG A 117 9.20 4.32 14.81
N LEU A 118 7.93 3.96 14.88
CA LEU A 118 6.95 4.18 13.79
C LEU A 118 6.68 5.67 13.56
N ALA A 119 6.59 6.46 14.64
CA ALA A 119 6.41 7.91 14.54
C ALA A 119 7.64 8.58 13.88
N ARG A 120 8.87 8.18 14.25
CA ARG A 120 10.10 8.65 13.63
C ARG A 120 10.21 8.22 12.16
N ALA A 121 9.95 6.95 11.86
CA ALA A 121 9.93 6.45 10.48
C ALA A 121 8.89 7.20 9.63
N ARG A 122 7.72 7.52 10.20
CA ARG A 122 6.70 8.34 9.56
C ARG A 122 7.19 9.75 9.31
N ALA A 123 7.84 10.40 10.28
CA ALA A 123 8.41 11.73 10.10
C ALA A 123 9.48 11.75 9.00
N VAL A 124 10.37 10.75 8.95
CA VAL A 124 11.36 10.60 7.87
C VAL A 124 10.69 10.41 6.51
N ALA A 125 9.68 9.54 6.44
CA ALA A 125 8.96 9.28 5.19
C ALA A 125 8.15 10.50 4.71
N LEU A 126 7.56 11.28 5.63
CA LEU A 126 6.88 12.55 5.31
C LEU A 126 7.86 13.59 4.76
N ARG A 127 9.07 13.71 5.34
CA ARG A 127 10.11 14.61 4.82
C ARG A 127 10.56 14.18 3.43
N ALA A 128 10.81 12.89 3.23
CA ALA A 128 11.21 12.37 1.92
C ALA A 128 10.12 12.58 0.85
N LEU A 129 8.84 12.42 1.23
CA LEU A 129 7.70 12.77 0.39
C LEU A 129 7.68 14.24 0.00
N ALA A 130 7.83 15.12 0.97
CA ALA A 130 7.85 16.56 0.74
C ALA A 130 8.95 16.92 -0.27
N THR A 131 10.16 16.37 -0.11
CA THR A 131 11.26 16.53 -1.05
C THR A 131 10.95 15.97 -2.44
N ALA A 132 10.47 14.72 -2.53
CA ALA A 132 10.26 14.02 -3.80
C ALA A 132 9.14 14.62 -4.64
N PHE A 133 8.13 15.22 -4.01
CA PHE A 133 6.96 15.80 -4.67
C PHE A 133 6.94 17.34 -4.61
N GLY A 134 7.99 17.99 -4.11
CA GLY A 134 8.07 19.45 -4.03
C GLY A 134 7.00 20.09 -3.13
N LEU A 135 6.46 19.34 -2.16
CA LEU A 135 5.45 19.83 -1.23
C LEU A 135 6.17 20.55 -0.08
N ARG A 136 5.72 21.75 0.33
CA ARG A 136 6.24 22.38 1.56
C ARG A 136 5.86 21.51 2.76
N ALA A 137 6.87 21.12 3.54
CA ALA A 137 6.75 20.25 4.73
C ALA A 137 6.06 20.95 5.90
#